data_AF-A0A6L8BC48-F1
#
_entry.id   AF-A0A6L8BC48-F1
#
_cell.length_a   1.000
_cell.length_b   1.000
_cell.length_c   1.000
_cell.angle_alpha   90.00
_cell.angle_beta   90.00
_cell.angle_gamma   90.00
#
_symmetry.space_group_name_H-M   'P 1'
#
loop_
_entity.id
_entity.type
_entity.pdbx_description
1 polymer ?
#
loop_
_entity_poly.entity_id
_entity_poly.type
_entity_poly.pdbx_seq_one_letter_code
_entity_poly.pdbx_strand_id
1 'polypeptide(L)' 'MAKQPVEFMFSPYRRQVLATLFLRPDERFHVRELERITGVSAGSLHRELKAMAESGLLVRGRVGGQ' A
#
# COMPACT_ATOMS: atom_id res chain seq x y z
N MET A 1 10.45 -21.49 14.06
CA MET A 1 9.00 -21.39 13.80
C MET A 1 8.80 -21.37 12.29
N ALA A 2 7.90 -22.19 11.73
CA ALA A 2 7.60 -22.10 10.30
C ALA A 2 7.06 -20.71 9.98
N LYS A 3 7.49 -20.10 8.86
CA LYS A 3 6.94 -18.81 8.42
C LYS A 3 5.44 -18.96 8.22
N GLN A 4 4.66 -18.03 8.76
CA GLN A 4 3.22 -18.01 8.52
C GLN A 4 2.97 -17.82 7.01
N PRO A 5 1.91 -18.40 6.42
CA PRO A 5 1.59 -18.20 5.00
C PRO A 5 1.56 -16.71 4.62
N VAL A 6 1.04 -15.87 5.52
CA VAL A 6 1.00 -14.41 5.37
C VAL A 6 2.39 -13.77 5.28
N GLU A 7 3.38 -14.29 6.01
CA GLU A 7 4.76 -13.81 5.96
C GLU A 7 5.51 -14.26 4.72
N PHE A 8 5.08 -15.39 4.15
CA PHE A 8 5.60 -15.93 2.91
C PHE A 8 5.04 -15.18 1.69
N MET A 9 3.73 -14.93 1.68
CA MET A 9 3.03 -14.30 0.54
C MET A 9 3.19 -12.78 0.51
N PHE A 10 3.36 -12.14 1.66
CA PHE A 10 3.37 -10.68 1.75
C PHE A 10 4.57 -10.17 2.55
N SER A 11 5.33 -9.25 1.97
CA SER A 11 6.41 -8.55 2.69
C SER A 11 5.85 -7.77 3.89
N PRO A 12 6.67 -7.45 4.91
CA PRO A 12 6.21 -6.69 6.07
C PRO A 12 5.55 -5.35 5.72
N TYR A 13 6.13 -4.59 4.78
CA TYR A 13 5.55 -3.33 4.34
C TYR A 13 4.27 -3.53 3.52
N ARG A 14 4.20 -4.59 2.69
CA ARG A 14 2.98 -4.92 1.93
C ARG A 14 1.82 -5.18 2.89
N ARG A 15 2.08 -5.90 3.98
CA ARG A 15 1.06 -6.16 5.02
C ARG A 15 0.58 -4.87 5.68
N GLN A 16 1.48 -3.96 6.04
CA GLN A 16 1.10 -2.66 6.62
C GLN A 16 0.28 -1.82 5.65
N VAL A 17 0.69 -1.74 4.38
CA VAL A 17 -0.04 -0.98 3.35
C VAL A 17 -1.43 -1.56 3.13
N LEU A 18 -1.54 -2.88 2.97
CA LEU A 18 -2.83 -3.54 2.78
C LEU A 18 -3.74 -3.38 4.00
N ALA A 19 -3.20 -3.51 5.22
CA ALA A 19 -3.99 -3.28 6.43
C ALA A 19 -4.56 -1.86 6.47
N THR A 20 -3.75 -0.83 6.17
CA THR A 20 -4.22 0.56 6.14
C THR A 20 -5.32 0.76 5.09
N LEU A 21 -5.14 0.26 3.87
CA LEU A 21 -6.07 0.49 2.77
C LEU A 21 -7.36 -0.31 2.92
N PHE A 22 -7.28 -1.58 3.32
CA PHE A 22 -8.44 -2.48 3.34
C PHE A 22 -9.31 -2.32 4.59
N LEU A 23 -8.77 -1.75 5.67
CA LEU A 23 -9.56 -1.35 6.83
C LEU A 23 -10.23 0.02 6.66
N ARG A 24 -9.89 0.78 5.60
CA ARG A 24 -10.40 2.13 5.33
C ARG A 24 -10.77 2.30 3.84
N PRO A 25 -11.65 1.43 3.29
CA PRO A 25 -11.90 1.37 1.84
C PRO A 25 -12.58 2.61 1.26
N ASP A 26 -13.31 3.38 2.09
CA ASP A 26 -14.01 4.60 1.65
C ASP A 26 -13.09 5.83 1.60
N GLU A 27 -11.84 5.68 2.05
CA GLU A 27 -10.87 6.77 2.11
C GLU A 27 -9.90 6.77 0.93
N ARG A 28 -9.42 7.97 0.59
CA ARG A 28 -8.37 8.16 -0.41
C ARG A 28 -7.10 8.55 0.30
N PHE A 29 -5.99 7.94 -0.11
CA PHE A 29 -4.69 8.22 0.48
C PHE A 29 -3.70 8.75 -0.55
N HIS A 30 -3.05 9.85 -0.23
CA HIS A 30 -1.83 10.27 -0.90
C HIS A 30 -0.65 9.42 -0.43
N VAL A 31 0.34 9.21 -1.30
CA VAL A 31 1.53 8.40 -0.96
C VAL A 31 2.26 8.92 0.27
N ARG A 32 2.34 10.25 0.44
CA ARG A 32 2.95 10.86 1.64
C ARG A 32 2.15 10.65 2.93
N GLU A 33 0.83 10.48 2.82
CA GLU A 33 0.01 10.13 3.99
C GLU A 33 0.26 8.69 4.39
N LEU A 34 0.33 7.78 3.42
CA LEU A 34 0.68 6.38 3.67
C LEU A 34 2.08 6.25 4.27
N GLU A 35 3.05 7.05 3.84
CA GLU A 35 4.39 7.07 4.44
C GLU A 35 4.33 7.43 5.93
N ARG A 36 3.55 8.45 6.31
CA ARG A 36 3.40 8.84 7.72
C ARG A 36 2.67 7.78 8.54
N ILE A 37 1.65 7.14 7.98
CA ILE A 37 0.84 6.14 8.69
C ILE A 37 1.58 4.81 8.83
N THR A 38 2.28 4.39 7.78
CA THR A 38 2.89 3.04 7.71
C THR A 38 4.38 3.04 8.07
N GLY A 39 5.05 4.19 8.03
CA GLY A 39 6.51 4.29 8.16
C GLY A 39 7.28 3.78 6.94
N VAL A 40 6.59 3.37 5.87
CA VAL A 40 7.21 2.86 4.64
C VAL A 40 7.57 4.03 3.74
N SER A 41 8.81 4.06 3.25
CA SER A 41 9.28 5.18 2.42
C SER A 41 8.43 5.38 1.16
N ALA A 42 8.23 6.64 0.78
CA ALA A 42 7.46 7.00 -0.42
C ALA A 42 7.95 6.27 -1.68
N GLY A 43 9.27 6.07 -1.83
CA GLY A 43 9.84 5.35 -2.97
C GLY A 43 9.42 3.87 -3.04
N SER A 44 9.36 3.19 -1.89
CA SER A 44 8.87 1.81 -1.80
C SER A 44 7.35 1.75 -2.01
N LEU A 45 6.61 2.68 -1.41
CA LEU A 45 5.16 2.81 -1.62
C LEU A 45 4.82 3.04 -3.09
N HIS A 46 5.54 3.92 -3.79
CA HIS A 46 5.30 4.18 -5.21
C HIS A 46 5.40 2.92 -6.06
N ARG A 47 6.47 2.14 -5.90
CA ARG A 47 6.67 0.89 -6.63
C ARG A 47 5.56 -0.12 -6.33
N GLU A 48 5.25 -0.26 -5.04
CA GLU A 48 4.30 -1.24 -4.56
C GLU A 48 2.85 -0.91 -4.97
N LEU A 49 2.40 0.31 -4.71
CA LEU A 49 1.06 0.78 -5.06
C LEU A 49 0.85 0.77 -6.57
N LYS A 50 1.90 1.06 -7.35
CA LYS A 50 1.87 0.92 -8.82
C LYS A 50 1.61 -0.53 -9.22
N ALA A 51 2.38 -1.48 -8.68
CA ALA A 51 2.20 -2.90 -8.99
C ALA A 51 0.82 -3.42 -8.59
N MET A 52 0.30 -3.00 -7.43
CA MET A 52 -1.05 -3.36 -6.98
C MET A 52 -2.14 -2.76 -7.88
N ALA A 53 -1.97 -1.53 -8.35
CA ALA A 53 -2.91 -0.92 -9.28
C ALA A 53 -2.86 -1.61 -10.66
N GLU A 54 -1.67 -1.97 -11.14
CA GLU A 54 -1.49 -2.70 -12.40
C GLU A 54 -2.05 -4.12 -12.35
N SER A 55 -2.06 -4.77 -11.18
CA SER A 55 -2.72 -6.06 -10.98
C SER A 55 -4.24 -5.95 -10.77
N GLY A 56 -4.81 -4.75 -10.76
CA GLY A 56 -6.23 -4.51 -10.46
C GLY A 56 -6.62 -4.65 -8.99
N LEU A 57 -5.65 -4.77 -8.07
CA LEU A 57 -5.91 -4.85 -6.62
C LEU A 57 -6.36 -3.51 -6.04
N LEU A 58 -5.84 -2.41 -6.58
CA LEU A 58 -6.15 -1.04 -6.14
C LEU A 58 -6.61 -0.17 -7.31
N VAL A 59 -7.53 0.74 -7.04
CA VAL A 59 -7.86 1.83 -7.97
C VAL A 59 -6.94 3.01 -7.69
N ARG A 60 -6.19 3.45 -8.69
CA ARG A 60 -5.38 4.69 -8.60
C ARG A 60 -6.10 5.85 -9.27
N GLY A 61 -6.23 6.97 -8.57
CA GLY A 61 -6.69 8.24 -9.13
C GLY A 61 -5.54 9.24 -9.21
N ARG A 62 -5.38 9.93 -10.35
CA ARG A 62 -4.47 11.08 -10.42
C ARG A 62 -5.22 12.30 -9.92
N VAL A 63 -4.81 12.84 -8.77
CA VAL A 63 -5.28 14.15 -8.32
C VAL A 63 -4.40 15.19 -9.01
N GLY A 64 -4.95 15.87 -10.02
CA GLY A 64 -4.27 16.96 -10.73
C GLY A 64 -4.59 18.29 -10.07
N GLY A 65 -3.57 19.11 -9.85
CA GLY A 65 -3.73 20.46 -9.31
C GLY A 65 -2.44 21.06 -8.78
N GLN A 66 -1.40 21.14 -9.61
CA GLN A 66 -0.44 22.26 -9.66
C GLN A 66 0.00 22.44 -11.10
#